data_AF-A0A946I2Q1-F1
#
_entry.id   AF-A0A946I2Q1-F1
#
_cell.length_a   1.000
_cell.length_b   1.000
_cell.length_c   1.000
_cell.angle_alpha   90.00
_cell.angle_beta   90.00
_cell.angle_gamma   90.00
#
_symmetry.space_group_name_H-M   'P 1'
#
loop_
_entity.id
_entity.type
_entity.pdbx_description
1 polymer ?
#
loop_
_entity_poly.entity_id
_entity_poly.type
_entity_poly.pdbx_seq_one_letter_code
_entity_poly.pdbx_strand_id
1 'polypeptide(L)'
;MVNVDFDQEETLGRLINFAGRLRMLSHRIVLFALLTAREGDVDERQTLLETVTQSLGDFRSTHNGIIHGDRVAELPPLFSPTVIKLFADADLAGENPISKFITAFQEILENIEATEDIQDKIKTLSLFVSTDLLAFLNSIADGFKNDLDRMNSDSRAEAADRQKVIGGALQSIDDISSKVKFIALNASIEAARAGEFGRTFAVIAREVRTLSENSRAVSSDLRRQFDTLFSEATDK
;
A
#
# COMPACT_ATOMS: atom_id res chain seq x y z
N MET A 1 21.63 -8.35 3.53
CA MET A 1 20.47 -7.70 2.90
C MET A 1 19.47 -7.48 4.03
N VAL A 2 19.38 -6.26 4.56
CA VAL A 2 18.43 -5.96 5.63
C VAL A 2 17.05 -5.98 4.97
N ASN A 3 16.23 -6.97 5.33
CA ASN A 3 14.85 -7.06 4.90
C ASN A 3 14.10 -6.00 5.71
N VAL A 4 14.13 -4.75 5.24
CA VAL A 4 13.26 -3.71 5.77
C VAL A 4 11.87 -4.09 5.30
N ASP A 5 11.05 -4.54 6.25
CA ASP A 5 9.66 -4.89 6.00
C ASP A 5 8.92 -3.58 5.74
N PHE A 6 8.79 -3.21 4.47
CA PHE A 6 8.10 -1.99 4.08
C PHE A 6 6.61 -2.24 4.20
N ASP A 7 5.90 -1.37 4.93
CA ASP A 7 4.45 -1.32 4.84
C ASP A 7 4.08 -0.99 3.39
N GLN A 8 3.56 -1.98 2.69
CA GLN A 8 3.31 -1.88 1.26
C GLN A 8 2.21 -0.86 0.95
N GLU A 9 1.26 -0.64 1.87
CA GLU A 9 0.22 0.38 1.74
C GLU A 9 0.82 1.78 1.83
N GLU A 10 1.62 2.05 2.87
CA GLU A 10 2.35 3.31 3.01
C GLU A 10 3.27 3.56 1.80
N THR A 11 3.94 2.49 1.33
CA THR A 11 4.86 2.57 0.21
C THR A 11 4.14 2.92 -1.09
N LEU A 12 3.00 2.31 -1.39
CA LEU A 12 2.18 2.66 -2.56
C LEU A 12 1.68 4.10 -2.46
N GLY A 13 1.26 4.54 -1.27
CA GLY A 13 0.89 5.93 -1.01
C GLY A 13 2.03 6.92 -1.29
N ARG A 14 3.25 6.59 -0.85
CA ARG A 14 4.45 7.36 -1.20
C ARG A 14 4.65 7.37 -2.72
N LEU A 15 4.63 6.23 -3.40
CA LEU A 15 4.83 6.14 -4.86
C LEU A 15 3.81 6.95 -5.68
N ILE A 16 2.54 7.02 -5.24
CA ILE A 16 1.53 7.91 -5.84
C ILE A 16 1.95 9.38 -5.73
N ASN A 17 2.48 9.79 -4.56
CA ASN A 17 3.00 11.14 -4.38
C ASN A 17 4.21 11.43 -5.30
N PHE A 18 5.06 10.44 -5.57
CA PHE A 18 6.17 10.60 -6.53
C PHE A 18 5.66 10.87 -7.95
N ALA A 19 4.61 10.16 -8.41
CA ALA A 19 3.99 10.45 -9.71
C ALA A 19 3.41 11.88 -9.75
N GLY A 20 2.80 12.34 -8.65
CA GLY A 20 2.37 13.73 -8.48
C GLY A 20 3.54 14.73 -8.57
N ARG A 21 4.68 14.42 -7.93
CA ARG A 21 5.90 15.24 -7.99
C ARG A 21 6.46 15.32 -9.41
N LEU A 22 6.51 14.21 -10.15
CA LEU A 22 6.93 14.21 -11.55
C LEU A 22 6.05 15.13 -12.42
N ARG A 23 4.73 15.10 -12.20
CA ARG A 23 3.78 15.97 -12.90
C ARG A 23 4.05 17.45 -12.61
N MET A 24 4.28 17.80 -11.34
CA MET A 24 4.60 19.17 -10.95
C MET A 24 5.92 19.62 -11.58
N LEU A 25 6.95 18.78 -11.50
CA LEU A 25 8.28 19.08 -12.03
C LEU A 25 8.26 19.24 -13.55
N SER A 26 7.53 18.40 -14.30
CA SER A 26 7.43 18.54 -15.77
C SER A 26 6.82 19.88 -16.20
N HIS A 27 5.74 20.33 -15.53
CA HIS A 27 5.13 21.63 -15.79
C HIS A 27 6.06 22.78 -15.41
N ARG A 28 6.73 22.67 -14.25
CA ARG A 28 7.73 23.64 -13.80
C ARG A 28 8.84 23.79 -14.83
N ILE A 29 9.40 22.68 -15.30
CA ILE A 29 10.47 22.65 -16.30
C ILE A 29 10.04 23.42 -17.57
N VAL A 30 8.87 23.12 -18.13
CA VAL A 30 8.35 23.81 -19.33
C VAL A 30 8.13 25.30 -19.08
N LEU A 31 7.51 25.67 -17.97
CA LEU A 31 7.25 27.06 -17.63
C LEU A 31 8.54 27.87 -17.56
N PHE A 32 9.51 27.39 -16.80
CA PHE A 32 10.77 28.09 -16.64
C PHE A 32 11.59 28.09 -17.95
N ALA A 33 11.50 27.05 -18.78
CA ALA A 33 12.12 27.05 -20.11
C ALA A 33 11.55 28.14 -21.03
N LEU A 34 10.22 28.31 -21.04
CA LEU A 34 9.56 29.37 -21.81
C LEU A 34 10.02 30.77 -21.35
N LEU A 35 10.20 30.95 -20.04
CA LEU A 35 10.69 32.20 -19.46
C LEU A 35 12.16 32.44 -19.84
N THR A 36 13.00 31.41 -19.76
CA THR A 36 14.42 31.49 -20.15
C THR A 36 14.59 31.84 -21.62
N ALA A 37 13.76 31.27 -22.49
CA ALA A 37 13.84 31.50 -23.93
C ALA A 37 13.30 32.86 -24.37
N ARG A 38 12.64 33.62 -23.47
CA ARG A 38 12.22 35.00 -23.77
C ARG A 38 13.39 35.96 -23.62
N GLU A 39 13.37 37.04 -24.40
CA GLU A 39 14.34 38.12 -24.24
C GLU A 39 14.17 38.78 -22.86
N GLY A 40 15.25 38.78 -22.10
CA GLY A 40 15.34 39.32 -20.74
C GLY A 40 16.80 39.55 -20.34
N ASP A 41 16.99 40.16 -19.17
CA ASP A 41 18.30 40.47 -18.60
C ASP A 41 19.16 39.20 -18.45
N VAL A 42 20.48 39.34 -18.60
CA VAL A 42 21.42 38.21 -18.58
C VAL A 42 21.41 37.52 -17.22
N ASP A 43 21.36 38.28 -16.13
CA ASP A 43 21.33 37.76 -14.76
C ASP A 43 20.03 37.00 -14.45
N GLU A 44 18.89 37.51 -14.94
CA GLU A 44 17.59 36.85 -14.82
C GLU A 44 17.58 35.53 -15.59
N ARG A 45 18.08 35.53 -16.83
CA ARG A 45 18.18 34.32 -17.66
C ARG A 45 19.04 33.25 -17.03
N GLN A 46 20.18 33.62 -16.45
CA GLN A 46 21.07 32.69 -15.75
C GLN A 46 20.35 32.02 -14.56
N THR A 47 19.63 32.81 -13.76
CA THR A 47 18.85 32.29 -12.62
C THR A 47 17.75 31.31 -13.07
N LEU A 48 17.07 31.63 -14.17
CA LEU A 48 16.06 30.76 -14.75
C LEU A 48 16.68 29.45 -15.29
N LEU A 49 17.83 29.52 -15.97
CA LEU A 49 18.58 28.35 -16.45
C LEU A 49 18.97 27.40 -15.32
N GLU A 50 19.50 27.95 -14.22
CA GLU A 50 19.84 27.16 -13.02
C GLU A 50 18.60 26.48 -12.44
N THR A 51 17.48 27.21 -12.36
CA THR A 51 16.22 26.69 -11.84
C THR A 51 15.66 25.55 -12.70
N VAL A 52 15.70 25.71 -14.03
CA VAL A 52 15.27 24.69 -14.99
C VAL A 52 16.15 23.44 -14.87
N THR A 53 17.47 23.63 -14.85
CA THR A 53 18.45 22.54 -14.80
C THR A 53 18.29 21.74 -13.50
N GLN A 54 18.11 22.43 -12.38
CA GLN A 54 17.83 21.78 -11.10
C GLN A 54 16.50 21.02 -11.15
N SER A 55 15.45 21.60 -11.72
CA SER A 55 14.13 20.95 -11.82
C SER A 55 14.19 19.67 -12.68
N LEU A 56 14.96 19.68 -13.77
CA LEU A 56 15.22 18.48 -14.58
C LEU A 56 16.01 17.42 -13.79
N GLY A 57 17.02 17.85 -13.02
CA GLY A 57 17.77 16.98 -12.11
C GLY A 57 16.87 16.29 -11.09
N ASP A 58 16.01 17.07 -10.42
CA ASP A 58 15.02 16.58 -9.47
C ASP A 58 14.04 15.60 -10.13
N PHE A 59 13.60 15.89 -11.36
CA PHE A 59 12.70 15.01 -12.11
C PHE A 59 13.37 13.66 -12.42
N ARG A 60 14.62 13.68 -12.90
CA ARG A 60 15.39 12.46 -13.17
C ARG A 60 15.64 11.64 -11.92
N SER A 61 16.00 12.30 -10.82
CA SER A 61 16.19 11.65 -9.52
C SER A 61 14.90 11.00 -9.02
N THR A 62 13.77 11.72 -9.10
CA THR A 62 12.45 11.21 -8.72
C THR A 62 12.05 9.98 -9.55
N HIS A 63 12.24 10.03 -10.87
CA HIS A 63 11.98 8.90 -11.75
C HIS A 63 12.87 7.70 -11.41
N ASN A 64 14.17 7.93 -11.20
CA ASN A 64 15.10 6.85 -10.88
C ASN A 64 14.73 6.18 -9.55
N GLY A 65 14.34 6.98 -8.54
CA GLY A 65 13.87 6.49 -7.25
C GLY A 65 12.63 5.63 -7.34
N ILE A 66 11.69 5.93 -8.24
CA ILE A 66 10.52 5.05 -8.48
C ILE A 66 10.96 3.69 -9.02
N ILE A 67 11.89 3.64 -9.98
CA ILE A 67 12.29 2.39 -10.62
C ILE A 67 13.22 1.56 -9.73
N HIS A 68 14.28 2.17 -9.22
CA HIS A 68 15.37 1.47 -8.54
C HIS A 68 15.27 1.52 -7.02
N GLY A 69 14.30 2.27 -6.49
CA GLY A 69 14.17 2.54 -5.06
C GLY A 69 15.07 3.68 -4.62
N ASP A 70 14.76 4.22 -3.45
CA ASP A 70 15.52 5.29 -2.83
C ASP A 70 15.76 4.95 -1.36
N ARG A 71 17.03 4.76 -1.00
CA ARG A 71 17.42 4.43 0.39
C ARG A 71 17.21 5.58 1.35
N VAL A 72 17.28 6.82 0.88
CA VAL A 72 17.11 8.03 1.71
C VAL A 72 15.63 8.25 1.99
N ALA A 73 14.78 8.04 0.98
CA ALA A 73 13.33 8.12 1.14
C ALA A 73 12.69 6.83 1.70
N GLU A 74 13.50 5.83 2.05
CA GLU A 74 13.06 4.50 2.50
C GLU A 74 12.01 3.88 1.56
N LEU A 75 12.31 3.89 0.27
CA LEU A 75 11.45 3.34 -0.76
C LEU A 75 12.09 2.13 -1.43
N PRO A 76 11.39 0.99 -1.51
CA PRO A 76 11.84 -0.12 -2.31
C PRO A 76 11.79 0.23 -3.81
N PRO A 77 12.52 -0.54 -4.64
CA PRO A 77 12.36 -0.50 -6.09
C PRO A 77 10.93 -0.76 -6.54
N LEU A 78 10.60 -0.37 -7.77
CA LEU A 78 9.27 -0.58 -8.35
C LEU A 78 8.84 -2.04 -8.20
N PHE A 79 7.79 -2.28 -7.44
CA PHE A 79 7.27 -3.62 -7.14
C PHE A 79 5.81 -3.82 -7.58
N SER A 80 5.10 -2.73 -7.88
CA SER A 80 3.71 -2.77 -8.38
C SER A 80 3.66 -3.52 -9.72
N PRO A 81 3.01 -4.70 -9.79
CA PRO A 81 2.95 -5.48 -11.04
C PRO A 81 2.29 -4.70 -12.18
N THR A 82 1.26 -3.91 -11.86
CA THR A 82 0.54 -3.10 -12.84
C THR A 82 1.45 -2.02 -13.43
N VAL A 83 2.20 -1.31 -12.59
CA VAL A 83 3.10 -0.24 -13.03
C VAL A 83 4.35 -0.81 -13.70
N ILE A 84 4.91 -1.94 -13.23
CA ILE A 84 6.02 -2.63 -13.91
C ILE A 84 5.65 -2.95 -15.36
N LYS A 85 4.45 -3.52 -15.56
CA LYS A 85 3.97 -3.83 -16.91
C LYS A 85 3.82 -2.57 -17.76
N LEU A 86 3.26 -1.50 -17.20
CA LEU A 86 3.11 -0.21 -17.89
C LEU A 86 4.46 0.35 -18.38
N PHE A 87 5.50 0.32 -17.54
CA PHE A 87 6.85 0.74 -17.95
C PHE A 87 7.43 -0.20 -19.00
N ALA A 88 7.32 -1.51 -18.80
CA ALA A 88 7.85 -2.49 -19.76
C ALA A 88 7.21 -2.35 -21.14
N ASP A 89 5.88 -2.19 -21.20
CA ASP A 89 5.14 -2.00 -22.46
C ASP A 89 5.55 -0.69 -23.16
N ALA A 90 5.72 0.39 -22.38
CA ALA A 90 6.16 1.68 -22.91
C ALA A 90 7.61 1.67 -23.42
N ASP A 91 8.51 0.96 -22.72
CA ASP A 91 9.91 0.79 -23.13
C ASP A 91 10.03 -0.10 -24.37
N LEU A 92 9.26 -1.19 -24.44
CA LEU A 92 9.21 -2.09 -25.61
C LEU A 92 8.72 -1.38 -26.87
N ALA A 93 7.74 -0.48 -26.74
CA ALA A 93 7.27 0.34 -27.84
C ALA A 93 8.28 1.42 -28.26
N GLY A 94 9.32 1.68 -27.47
CA GLY A 94 10.20 2.85 -27.64
C GLY A 94 9.47 4.16 -27.39
N GLU A 95 8.34 4.11 -26.67
CA GLU A 95 7.44 5.23 -26.50
C GLU A 95 7.42 5.82 -25.09
N ASN A 96 8.26 5.35 -24.16
CA ASN A 96 8.33 5.83 -22.79
C ASN A 96 8.32 7.37 -22.72
N PRO A 97 7.19 7.97 -22.30
CA PRO A 97 7.03 9.41 -22.35
C PRO A 97 7.97 10.16 -21.41
N ILE A 98 8.38 9.52 -20.31
CA ILE A 98 9.33 10.10 -19.36
C ILE A 98 10.73 10.18 -19.97
N SER A 99 11.18 9.11 -20.62
CA SER A 99 12.47 9.10 -21.34
C SER A 99 12.47 10.10 -22.49
N LYS A 100 11.39 10.14 -23.29
CA LYS A 100 11.23 11.13 -24.38
C LYS A 100 11.27 12.57 -23.86
N PHE A 101 10.58 12.85 -22.75
CA PHE A 101 10.61 14.16 -22.10
C PHE A 101 12.03 14.56 -21.69
N ILE A 102 12.75 13.65 -21.00
CA ILE A 102 14.12 13.92 -20.53
C ILE A 102 15.04 14.23 -21.73
N THR A 103 15.03 13.40 -22.76
CA THR A 103 15.89 13.60 -23.94
C THR A 103 15.54 14.87 -24.71
N ALA A 104 14.26 15.11 -25.01
CA ALA A 104 13.83 16.31 -25.73
C ALA A 104 14.17 17.58 -24.96
N PHE A 105 14.03 17.56 -23.64
CA PHE A 105 14.32 18.71 -22.82
C PHE A 105 15.84 18.96 -22.62
N GLN A 106 16.64 17.90 -22.61
CA GLN A 106 18.11 18.03 -22.65
C GLN A 106 18.59 18.71 -23.93
N GLU A 107 18.04 18.34 -25.09
CA GLU A 107 18.35 18.99 -26.36
C GLU A 107 17.95 20.49 -26.33
N ILE A 108 16.81 20.82 -25.72
CA ILE A 108 16.39 22.21 -25.52
C ILE A 108 17.40 22.96 -24.66
N LEU A 109 17.85 22.39 -23.55
CA LEU A 109 18.84 23.02 -22.68
C LEU A 109 20.18 23.29 -23.37
N GLU A 110 20.65 22.36 -24.20
CA GLU A 110 21.90 22.52 -24.95
C GLU A 110 21.84 23.64 -26.00
N ASN A 111 20.64 23.92 -26.53
CA ASN A 111 20.41 24.91 -27.59
C ASN A 111 19.60 26.12 -27.13
N ILE A 112 19.45 26.33 -25.83
CA ILE A 112 18.50 27.32 -25.29
C ILE A 112 18.86 28.77 -25.61
N GLU A 113 20.11 29.02 -25.97
CA GLU A 113 20.60 30.32 -26.44
C GLU A 113 20.26 30.61 -27.91
N ALA A 114 19.81 29.61 -28.68
CA ALA A 114 19.41 29.78 -30.08
C ALA A 114 17.95 30.27 -30.17
N THR A 115 17.73 31.50 -30.62
CA THR A 115 16.46 32.23 -30.39
C THR A 115 15.30 31.86 -31.33
N GLU A 116 15.56 31.42 -32.56
CA GLU A 116 14.48 31.28 -33.57
C GLU A 116 13.71 29.96 -33.51
N ASP A 117 14.36 28.83 -33.18
CA ASP A 117 13.72 27.50 -33.20
C ASP A 117 13.31 27.01 -31.79
N ILE A 118 13.94 27.52 -30.74
CA ILE A 118 13.76 26.99 -29.39
C ILE A 118 12.37 27.21 -28.83
N GLN A 119 11.74 28.34 -29.16
CA GLN A 119 10.39 28.66 -28.70
C GLN A 119 9.35 27.67 -29.23
N ASP A 120 9.47 27.27 -30.50
CA ASP A 120 8.59 26.28 -31.11
C ASP A 120 8.85 24.87 -30.56
N LYS A 121 10.11 24.52 -30.29
CA LYS A 121 10.46 23.26 -29.60
C LYS A 121 9.87 23.20 -28.19
N ILE A 122 10.01 24.26 -27.40
CA ILE A 122 9.44 24.32 -26.04
C ILE A 122 7.91 24.26 -26.09
N LYS A 123 7.28 24.92 -27.07
CA LYS A 123 5.82 24.86 -27.24
C LYS A 123 5.34 23.46 -27.62
N THR A 124 6.07 22.77 -28.50
CA THR A 124 5.80 21.38 -28.87
C THR A 124 5.92 20.47 -27.64
N LEU A 125 6.97 20.65 -26.85
CA LEU A 125 7.16 19.91 -25.61
C LEU A 125 6.08 20.24 -24.56
N SER A 126 5.63 21.48 -24.49
CA SER A 126 4.54 21.89 -23.60
C SER A 126 3.24 21.14 -23.92
N LEU A 127 2.93 20.96 -25.21
CA LEU A 127 1.81 20.11 -25.63
C LEU A 127 2.02 18.67 -25.16
N PHE A 128 3.18 18.08 -25.46
CA PHE A 128 3.54 16.72 -25.07
C PHE A 128 3.45 16.48 -23.55
N VAL A 129 3.89 17.45 -22.74
CA VAL A 129 3.80 17.39 -21.28
C VAL A 129 2.34 17.36 -20.82
N SER A 130 1.48 18.14 -21.48
CA SER A 130 0.06 18.26 -21.15
C SER A 130 -0.79 17.10 -21.67
N THR A 131 -0.31 16.36 -22.68
CA THR A 131 -1.00 15.22 -23.29
C THR A 131 -0.39 13.90 -22.86
N ASP A 132 0.71 13.51 -23.49
CA ASP A 132 1.27 12.16 -23.45
C ASP A 132 1.94 11.87 -22.12
N LEU A 133 2.79 12.79 -21.63
CA LEU A 133 3.44 12.61 -20.34
C LEU A 133 2.43 12.65 -19.20
N LEU A 134 1.46 13.57 -19.25
CA LEU A 134 0.40 13.65 -18.24
C LEU A 134 -0.43 12.38 -18.21
N ALA A 135 -0.87 11.88 -19.37
CA ALA A 135 -1.61 10.63 -19.48
C ALA A 135 -0.81 9.45 -18.90
N PHE A 136 0.47 9.36 -19.21
CA PHE A 136 1.33 8.29 -18.68
C PHE A 136 1.53 8.38 -17.17
N LEU A 137 1.80 9.57 -16.63
CA LEU A 137 1.94 9.79 -15.18
C LEU A 137 0.63 9.50 -14.42
N ASN A 138 -0.53 9.80 -15.03
CA ASN A 138 -1.83 9.41 -14.48
C ASN A 138 -2.00 7.89 -14.46
N SER A 139 -1.67 7.21 -15.56
CA SER A 139 -1.71 5.73 -15.62
C SER A 139 -0.81 5.07 -14.58
N ILE A 140 0.35 5.66 -14.27
CA ILE A 140 1.22 5.19 -13.18
C ILE A 140 0.51 5.35 -11.82
N ALA A 141 -0.02 6.55 -11.54
CA ALA A 141 -0.72 6.82 -10.28
C ALA A 141 -1.95 5.91 -10.09
N ASP A 142 -2.73 5.71 -11.16
CA ASP A 142 -3.87 4.80 -11.17
C ASP A 142 -3.43 3.34 -11.01
N GLY A 143 -2.30 2.95 -11.61
CA GLY A 143 -1.71 1.63 -11.43
C GLY A 143 -1.36 1.34 -9.96
N PHE A 144 -0.71 2.28 -9.28
CA PHE A 144 -0.42 2.15 -7.85
C PHE A 144 -1.70 2.13 -7.00
N LYS A 145 -2.68 2.96 -7.34
CA LYS A 145 -3.97 2.99 -6.64
C LYS A 145 -4.73 1.67 -6.77
N ASN A 146 -4.77 1.10 -7.97
CA ASN A 146 -5.42 -0.18 -8.22
C ASN A 146 -4.75 -1.33 -7.47
N ASP A 147 -3.41 -1.35 -7.43
CA ASP A 147 -2.69 -2.36 -6.65
C ASP A 147 -2.95 -2.18 -5.14
N LEU A 148 -3.01 -0.94 -4.66
CA LEU A 148 -3.37 -0.65 -3.26
C LEU A 148 -4.78 -1.13 -2.91
N ASP A 149 -5.77 -0.80 -3.74
CA ASP A 149 -7.16 -1.22 -3.54
C ASP A 149 -7.29 -2.75 -3.54
N ARG A 150 -6.55 -3.44 -4.44
CA ARG A 150 -6.49 -4.91 -4.48
C ARG A 150 -5.90 -5.48 -3.20
N MET A 151 -4.78 -4.95 -2.74
CA MET A 151 -4.13 -5.41 -1.51
C MET A 151 -5.01 -5.23 -0.27
N ASN A 152 -5.71 -4.10 -0.18
CA ASN A 152 -6.66 -3.85 0.90
C ASN A 152 -7.84 -4.82 0.83
N SER A 153 -8.31 -5.15 -0.37
CA SER A 153 -9.37 -6.16 -0.55
C SER A 153 -8.91 -7.57 -0.16
N ASP A 154 -7.70 -7.97 -0.54
CA ASP A 154 -7.12 -9.28 -0.22
C ASP A 154 -6.88 -9.43 1.29
N SER A 155 -6.30 -8.40 1.92
CA SER A 155 -6.07 -8.37 3.37
C SER A 155 -7.37 -8.46 4.16
N ARG A 156 -8.43 -7.76 3.72
CA ARG A 156 -9.76 -7.86 4.33
C ARG A 156 -10.37 -9.25 4.16
N ALA A 157 -10.19 -9.87 3.00
CA ALA A 157 -10.67 -11.23 2.74
C ALA A 157 -9.96 -12.26 3.65
N GLU A 158 -8.63 -12.17 3.78
CA GLU A 158 -7.87 -13.03 4.69
C GLU A 158 -8.28 -12.84 6.15
N ALA A 159 -8.48 -11.59 6.59
CA ALA A 159 -8.95 -11.29 7.94
C ALA A 159 -10.33 -11.89 8.20
N ALA A 160 -11.26 -11.77 7.25
CA ALA A 160 -12.60 -12.36 7.35
C ALA A 160 -12.57 -13.90 7.41
N ASP A 161 -11.67 -14.56 6.68
CA ASP A 161 -11.53 -16.01 6.74
C ASP A 161 -10.90 -16.48 8.06
N ARG A 162 -9.90 -15.75 8.58
CA ARG A 162 -9.38 -15.99 9.95
C ARG A 162 -10.49 -15.81 10.99
N GLN A 163 -11.37 -14.81 10.80
CA GLN A 163 -12.52 -14.58 11.66
C GLN A 163 -13.44 -15.80 11.72
N LYS A 164 -13.78 -16.39 10.57
CA LYS A 164 -14.60 -17.61 10.51
C LYS A 164 -13.93 -18.79 11.20
N VAL A 165 -12.63 -19.00 10.99
CA VAL A 165 -11.89 -20.11 11.60
C VAL A 165 -11.90 -20.01 13.12
N ILE A 166 -11.60 -18.82 13.67
CA ILE A 166 -11.60 -18.60 15.12
C ILE A 166 -13.03 -18.72 15.68
N GLY A 167 -14.03 -18.15 15.01
CA GLY A 167 -15.43 -18.30 15.41
C GLY A 167 -15.88 -19.76 15.47
N GLY A 168 -15.50 -20.58 14.48
CA GLY A 168 -15.77 -22.02 14.47
C GLY A 168 -15.06 -22.79 15.57
N ALA A 169 -13.82 -22.41 15.91
CA ALA A 169 -13.08 -23.00 17.02
C ALA A 169 -13.75 -22.69 18.37
N LEU A 170 -14.17 -21.43 18.60
CA LEU A 170 -14.87 -21.02 19.81
C LEU A 170 -16.22 -21.74 19.97
N GLN A 171 -16.96 -21.94 18.87
CA GLN A 171 -18.18 -22.75 18.87
C GLN A 171 -17.89 -24.20 19.26
N SER A 172 -16.82 -24.78 18.73
CA SER A 172 -16.41 -26.15 19.07
C SER A 172 -16.06 -26.29 20.56
N ILE A 173 -15.42 -25.28 21.16
CA ILE A 173 -15.13 -25.24 22.61
C ILE A 173 -16.42 -25.20 23.43
N ASP A 174 -17.41 -24.40 23.02
CA ASP A 174 -18.71 -24.36 23.70
C ASP A 174 -19.42 -25.71 23.65
N ASP A 175 -19.44 -26.35 22.47
CA ASP A 175 -20.03 -27.67 22.25
C ASP A 175 -19.35 -28.73 23.13
N ILE A 176 -18.01 -28.77 23.16
CA ILE A 176 -17.23 -29.69 24.00
C ILE A 176 -17.55 -29.46 25.47
N SER A 177 -17.50 -28.21 25.92
CA SER A 177 -17.77 -27.86 27.32
C SER A 177 -19.18 -28.25 27.73
N SER A 178 -20.15 -28.14 26.81
CA SER A 178 -21.52 -28.59 27.04
C SER A 178 -21.64 -30.10 27.17
N LYS A 179 -20.94 -30.87 26.32
CA LYS A 179 -20.85 -32.33 26.44
C LYS A 179 -20.20 -32.74 27.77
N VAL A 180 -19.10 -32.09 28.15
CA VAL A 180 -18.40 -32.34 29.41
C VAL A 180 -19.32 -32.04 30.60
N LYS A 181 -20.11 -30.96 30.55
CA LYS A 181 -21.12 -30.64 31.56
C LYS A 181 -22.15 -31.77 31.72
N PHE A 182 -22.65 -32.34 30.62
CA PHE A 182 -23.59 -33.47 30.67
C PHE A 182 -22.93 -34.75 31.21
N ILE A 183 -21.68 -35.03 30.83
CA ILE A 183 -20.92 -36.16 31.37
C ILE A 183 -20.75 -36.01 32.89
N ALA A 184 -20.36 -34.82 33.35
CA ALA A 184 -20.20 -34.51 34.77
C ALA A 184 -21.51 -34.61 35.56
N LEU A 185 -22.64 -34.22 34.94
CA LEU A 185 -23.96 -34.39 35.53
C LEU A 185 -24.31 -35.88 35.70
N ASN A 186 -24.12 -36.69 34.65
CA ASN A 186 -24.39 -38.13 34.71
C ASN A 186 -23.50 -38.82 35.77
N ALA A 187 -22.22 -38.45 35.82
CA ALA A 187 -21.30 -38.94 36.85
C ALA A 187 -21.73 -38.54 38.27
N SER A 188 -22.27 -37.33 38.44
CA SER A 188 -22.79 -36.87 39.74
C SER A 188 -24.02 -37.67 40.18
N ILE A 189 -24.91 -38.02 39.24
CA ILE A 189 -26.10 -38.85 39.50
C ILE A 189 -25.68 -40.26 39.91
N GLU A 190 -24.76 -40.87 39.15
CA GLU A 190 -24.30 -42.23 39.45
C GLU A 190 -23.53 -42.30 40.77
N ALA A 191 -22.74 -41.27 41.08
CA ALA A 191 -22.07 -41.14 42.37
C ALA A 191 -23.07 -41.02 43.54
N ALA A 192 -24.19 -40.29 43.36
CA ALA A 192 -25.26 -40.23 44.35
C ALA A 192 -25.95 -41.59 44.52
N ARG A 193 -26.16 -42.33 43.42
CA ARG A 193 -26.77 -43.66 43.40
C ARG A 193 -25.92 -44.71 44.12
N ALA A 194 -24.59 -44.59 44.05
CA ALA A 194 -23.63 -45.46 44.75
C ALA A 194 -23.54 -45.21 46.27
N GLY A 195 -24.23 -44.19 46.80
CA GLY A 195 -24.28 -43.89 48.23
C GLY A 195 -22.89 -43.57 48.82
N GLU A 196 -22.48 -44.27 49.88
CA GLU A 196 -21.19 -44.01 50.52
C GLU A 196 -19.99 -44.31 49.61
N PHE A 197 -20.10 -45.30 48.71
CA PHE A 197 -19.03 -45.68 47.78
C PHE A 197 -18.79 -44.64 46.67
N GLY A 198 -19.76 -43.76 46.42
CA GLY A 198 -19.68 -42.73 45.37
C GLY A 198 -19.15 -41.37 45.83
N ARG A 199 -18.87 -41.16 47.13
CA ARG A 199 -18.51 -39.84 47.68
C ARG A 199 -17.32 -39.18 46.99
N THR A 200 -16.25 -39.93 46.73
CA THR A 200 -15.05 -39.41 46.05
C THR A 200 -15.34 -39.08 44.58
N PHE A 201 -16.14 -39.90 43.89
CA PHE A 201 -16.57 -39.64 42.52
C PHE A 201 -17.51 -38.42 42.42
N ALA A 202 -18.34 -38.17 43.42
CA ALA A 202 -19.21 -37.00 43.47
C ALA A 202 -18.41 -35.69 43.52
N VAL A 203 -17.27 -35.67 44.22
CA VAL A 203 -16.38 -34.50 44.28
C VAL A 203 -15.73 -34.25 42.92
N ILE A 204 -15.22 -35.31 42.27
CA ILE A 204 -14.61 -35.21 40.93
C ILE A 204 -15.65 -34.72 39.91
N ALA A 205 -16.86 -35.28 39.92
CA ALA A 205 -17.91 -34.90 39.00
C ALA A 205 -18.32 -33.42 39.17
N ARG A 206 -18.31 -32.90 40.40
CA ARG A 206 -18.54 -31.47 40.67
C ARG A 206 -17.43 -30.60 40.10
N GLU A 207 -16.17 -30.98 40.29
CA GLU A 207 -15.03 -30.22 39.79
C GLU A 207 -15.00 -30.15 38.25
N VAL A 208 -15.25 -31.30 37.59
CA VAL A 208 -15.34 -31.35 36.11
C VAL A 208 -16.48 -30.48 35.59
N ARG A 209 -17.62 -30.44 36.30
CA ARG A 209 -18.73 -29.53 35.94
C ARG A 209 -18.30 -28.07 36.06
N THR A 210 -17.69 -27.67 37.17
CA THR A 210 -17.18 -26.30 37.36
C THR A 210 -16.19 -25.91 36.27
N LEU A 211 -15.26 -26.81 35.93
CA LEU A 211 -14.28 -26.58 34.86
C LEU A 211 -14.97 -26.37 33.49
N SER A 212 -16.00 -27.17 33.19
CA SER A 212 -16.77 -27.02 31.95
C SER A 212 -17.55 -25.70 31.89
N GLU A 213 -18.08 -25.23 33.01
CA GLU A 213 -18.80 -23.94 33.08
C GLU A 213 -17.82 -22.77 32.92
N ASN A 214 -16.64 -22.85 33.55
CA ASN A 214 -15.57 -21.86 33.40
C ASN A 214 -15.05 -21.81 31.94
N SER A 215 -14.86 -22.96 31.29
CA SER A 215 -14.40 -23.02 29.90
C SER A 215 -15.35 -22.32 28.93
N ARG A 216 -16.68 -22.45 29.14
CA ARG A 216 -17.69 -21.72 28.35
C ARG A 216 -17.67 -20.23 28.61
N ALA A 217 -17.52 -19.82 29.87
CA ALA A 217 -17.43 -18.41 30.22
C ALA A 217 -16.24 -17.75 29.52
N VAL A 218 -15.07 -18.40 29.52
CA VAL A 218 -13.87 -17.93 28.81
C VAL A 218 -14.11 -17.90 27.30
N SER A 219 -14.68 -18.96 26.71
CA SER A 219 -14.99 -18.99 25.27
C SER A 219 -15.93 -17.85 24.86
N SER A 220 -16.96 -17.57 25.66
CA SER A 220 -17.90 -16.48 25.42
C SER A 220 -17.24 -15.11 25.53
N ASP A 221 -16.34 -14.91 26.49
CA ASP A 221 -15.63 -13.64 26.64
C ASP A 221 -14.65 -13.42 25.48
N LEU A 222 -13.90 -14.46 25.09
CA LEU A 222 -13.04 -14.43 23.91
C LEU A 222 -13.83 -14.09 22.64
N ARG A 223 -15.02 -14.66 22.47
CA ARG A 223 -15.88 -14.33 21.33
C ARG A 223 -16.28 -12.86 21.33
N ARG A 224 -16.65 -12.29 22.48
CA ARG A 224 -17.00 -10.87 22.59
C ARG A 224 -15.81 -9.96 22.28
N GLN A 225 -14.63 -10.27 22.82
CA GLN A 225 -13.40 -9.53 22.54
C GLN A 225 -13.06 -9.58 21.06
N PHE A 226 -13.19 -10.75 20.45
CA PHE A 226 -12.94 -10.97 19.04
C PHE A 226 -13.91 -10.19 18.15
N ASP A 227 -15.22 -10.26 18.42
CA ASP A 227 -16.23 -9.50 17.69
C ASP A 227 -16.00 -7.99 17.81
N THR A 228 -15.56 -7.51 18.98
CA THR A 228 -15.20 -6.09 19.19
C THR A 228 -14.01 -5.67 18.33
N LEU A 229 -12.91 -6.43 18.38
CA LEU A 229 -11.70 -6.16 17.59
C LEU A 229 -11.99 -6.09 16.08
N PHE A 230 -12.84 -6.99 15.57
CA PHE A 230 -13.20 -6.97 14.15
C PHE A 230 -14.19 -5.86 13.80
N SER A 231 -15.13 -5.51 14.70
CA SER A 231 -16.00 -4.35 14.47
C SER A 231 -15.22 -3.04 14.35
N GLU A 232 -14.22 -2.82 15.21
CA GLU A 232 -13.35 -1.64 15.17
C GLU A 232 -12.43 -1.63 13.94
N ALA A 233 -12.01 -2.80 13.47
CA ALA A 233 -11.18 -2.94 12.28
C ALA A 233 -11.96 -2.76 10.96
N THR A 234 -13.29 -2.88 10.98
CA THR A 234 -14.13 -2.69 9.79
C THR A 234 -14.61 -1.23 9.64
N ASP A 235 -14.62 -0.46 10.74
CA ASP A 235 -15.04 0.94 10.79
C ASP A 235 -13.89 1.96 10.56
N LYS A 236 -12.64 1.50 10.46
CA LYS A 236 -11.47 2.31 10.04
C LYS A 236 -11.13 2.05 8.57
#